data_AF-A0A8J7E738-F1
#
_entry.id   AF-A0A8J7E738-F1
#
_cell.length_a   1.000
_cell.length_b   1.000
_cell.length_c   1.000
_cell.angle_alpha   90.00
_cell.angle_beta   90.00
_cell.angle_gamma   90.00
#
_symmetry.space_group_name_H-M   'P 1'
#
loop_
_entity.id
_entity.type
_entity.pdbx_description
1 polymer ?
#
loop_
_entity_poly.entity_id
_entity_poly.type
_entity_poly.pdbx_seq_one_letter_code
_entity_poly.pdbx_strand_id
1 'polypeptide(L)'
;MSQPSSVHSRLAKPQLSWLEGMRIFAAVGILLYHAQLLFTGYAYTPQPTGLRSNMAAIASASPHLGQNMLASAVSLPVWFGFQAVDVFILLAGFVLVLSLRSQASQVSTSQFLQSRLLRILWPFWTVAWLAYPVLWLIGVATNSYRPAPWDIFTGATFPLLFGFDGQVLLSTSGPWWFIPLVMSFSLISPLLWYLLNRWGARNLLGMSLVMTALYRYGAVYHFGGHLTYSMLDTPNNWLPFVSFLAKLSTFVVGMAIADAYCHHRGPLFWRPQRLVWVGLLVYATGFIAQFYRAGWVVCDLLLPIGWVMVAVVLLRSLSTLPALSTAMVWLGSYSYSYFLIHGFVIDRTINLWVQGSLWRYWVSLPLMVIGTLILAMIADAVRPLIQRSALQLWRDIDYLLMQNPTPEVSNWMPMVGDRVSYQGRRDWIVHKIETLLDEGETYLCQISAGRQTVWVSANSLSLVEAAALARTYVNC
;
A
#
# COMPACT_ATOMS: atom_id res chain seq x y z
N MET A 1 15.36 12.59 11.99
CA MET A 1 14.84 11.21 12.19
C MET A 1 15.35 10.33 11.06
N SER A 2 16.46 9.62 11.28
CA SER A 2 16.95 8.60 10.35
C SER A 2 16.01 7.39 10.43
N GLN A 3 15.21 7.18 9.37
CA GLN A 3 14.57 5.89 9.20
C GLN A 3 15.69 4.84 9.15
N PRO A 4 15.64 3.76 9.96
CA PRO A 4 16.54 2.63 9.74
C PRO A 4 16.34 2.20 8.29
N SER A 5 17.41 2.28 7.51
CA SER A 5 17.41 1.89 6.11
C SER A 5 16.81 0.49 6.00
N SER A 6 15.86 0.32 5.09
CA SER A 6 15.18 -0.94 4.75
C SER A 6 16.11 -2.08 4.30
N VAL A 7 17.42 -1.87 4.41
CA VAL A 7 18.46 -2.87 4.16
C VAL A 7 18.54 -3.89 5.30
N HIS A 8 18.26 -3.49 6.56
CA HIS A 8 18.27 -4.44 7.68
C HIS A 8 17.05 -5.35 7.78
N SER A 9 15.99 -5.13 6.98
CA SER A 9 14.89 -6.09 6.85
C SER A 9 15.11 -7.17 5.77
N ARG A 10 16.26 -7.16 5.07
CA ARG A 10 16.58 -8.17 4.04
C ARG A 10 16.92 -9.55 4.60
N LEU A 11 17.11 -9.66 5.92
CA LEU A 11 17.14 -10.93 6.64
C LEU A 11 15.76 -11.23 7.27
N ALA A 12 14.68 -11.03 6.50
CA ALA A 12 13.40 -11.63 6.86
C ALA A 12 13.66 -13.13 7.05
N LYS A 13 13.29 -13.67 8.22
CA LYS A 13 13.43 -15.10 8.49
C LYS A 13 12.83 -15.86 7.30
N PRO A 14 13.55 -16.82 6.69
CA PRO A 14 13.08 -17.59 5.53
C PRO A 14 11.73 -18.29 5.77
N GLN A 15 11.27 -18.35 7.02
CA GLN A 15 9.99 -18.92 7.47
C GLN A 15 8.72 -18.28 6.88
N LEU A 16 8.77 -17.05 6.34
CA LEU A 16 7.58 -16.37 5.78
C LEU A 16 7.72 -15.98 4.30
N SER A 17 8.66 -16.55 3.54
CA SER A 17 8.79 -16.24 2.10
C SER A 17 7.54 -16.55 1.28
N TRP A 18 6.77 -17.58 1.67
CA TRP A 18 5.47 -17.91 1.05
C TRP A 18 4.47 -16.74 1.10
N LEU A 19 4.55 -15.88 2.12
CA LEU A 19 3.67 -14.71 2.27
C LEU A 19 3.98 -13.65 1.22
N GLU A 20 5.27 -13.38 1.01
CA GLU A 20 5.75 -12.46 -0.03
C GLU A 20 5.49 -13.02 -1.44
N GLY A 21 5.67 -14.34 -1.61
CA GLY A 21 5.28 -15.05 -2.83
C GLY A 21 3.78 -14.90 -3.15
N MET A 22 2.92 -14.95 -2.14
CA MET A 22 1.47 -14.78 -2.33
C MET A 22 1.10 -13.37 -2.75
N ARG A 23 1.78 -12.34 -2.20
CA ARG A 23 1.56 -10.94 -2.61
C ARG A 23 1.92 -10.71 -4.06
N ILE A 24 3.09 -11.14 -4.52
CA ILE A 24 3.44 -10.95 -5.92
C ILE A 24 2.56 -11.79 -6.84
N PHE A 25 2.21 -13.02 -6.44
CA PHE A 25 1.29 -13.86 -7.21
C PHE A 25 -0.09 -13.19 -7.37
N ALA A 26 -0.62 -12.58 -6.30
CA ALA A 26 -1.84 -11.79 -6.35
C ALA A 26 -1.70 -10.58 -7.28
N ALA A 27 -0.61 -9.80 -7.18
CA ALA A 27 -0.36 -8.64 -8.03
C ALA A 27 -0.32 -9.02 -9.52
N VAL A 28 0.39 -10.09 -9.87
CA VAL A 28 0.47 -10.61 -11.25
C VAL A 28 -0.90 -11.09 -11.72
N GLY A 29 -1.66 -11.80 -10.87
CA GLY A 29 -3.02 -12.23 -11.19
C GLY A 29 -3.96 -11.07 -11.54
N ILE A 30 -3.86 -9.95 -10.82
CA ILE A 30 -4.62 -8.73 -11.11
C ILE A 30 -4.19 -8.11 -12.44
N LEU A 31 -2.88 -8.06 -12.73
CA LEU A 31 -2.39 -7.57 -14.02
C LEU A 31 -2.96 -8.39 -15.17
N LEU A 32 -2.86 -9.71 -15.10
CA LEU A 32 -3.38 -10.59 -16.15
C LEU A 32 -4.89 -10.41 -16.34
N TYR A 33 -5.63 -10.27 -15.24
CA TYR A 33 -7.07 -10.02 -15.28
C TYR A 33 -7.42 -8.70 -15.99
N HIS A 34 -6.78 -7.59 -15.61
CA HIS A 34 -7.01 -6.31 -16.27
C HIS A 34 -6.57 -6.31 -17.73
N ALA A 35 -5.47 -6.99 -18.07
CA ALA A 35 -5.03 -7.14 -19.46
C ALA A 35 -6.06 -7.88 -20.30
N GLN A 36 -6.64 -8.95 -19.75
CA GLN A 36 -7.69 -9.71 -20.41
C GLN A 36 -8.98 -8.91 -20.56
N LEU A 37 -9.40 -8.19 -19.51
CA LEU A 37 -10.59 -7.33 -19.58
C LEU A 37 -10.45 -6.26 -20.66
N LEU A 38 -9.34 -5.50 -20.66
CA LEU A 38 -9.13 -4.44 -21.64
C LEU A 38 -9.00 -5.00 -23.06
N PHE A 39 -8.26 -6.10 -23.24
CA PHE A 39 -8.11 -6.72 -24.56
C PHE A 39 -9.43 -7.23 -25.14
N THR A 40 -10.29 -7.81 -24.29
CA THR A 40 -11.59 -8.33 -24.72
C THR A 40 -12.71 -7.29 -24.71
N GLY A 41 -12.41 -6.01 -24.43
CA GLY A 41 -13.43 -4.98 -24.33
C GLY A 41 -14.47 -5.26 -23.25
N TYR A 42 -14.04 -5.85 -22.12
CA TYR A 42 -14.90 -6.28 -21.01
C TYR A 42 -15.98 -7.30 -21.42
N ALA A 43 -15.67 -8.18 -22.39
CA ALA A 43 -16.61 -9.19 -22.90
C ALA A 43 -17.25 -10.08 -21.84
N TYR A 44 -16.61 -10.25 -20.67
CA TYR A 44 -17.18 -10.97 -19.56
C TYR A 44 -16.79 -10.35 -18.20
N THR A 45 -17.80 -10.20 -17.36
CA THR A 45 -17.69 -10.00 -15.92
C THR A 45 -18.72 -10.90 -15.23
N PRO A 46 -18.43 -11.46 -14.04
CA PRO A 46 -19.39 -12.31 -13.34
C PRO A 46 -20.70 -11.59 -13.05
N GLN A 47 -21.82 -12.18 -13.46
CA GLN A 47 -23.17 -11.66 -13.26
C GLN A 47 -23.98 -12.57 -12.33
N PRO A 48 -24.99 -12.07 -11.59
CA PRO A 48 -25.78 -12.87 -10.67
C PRO A 48 -26.90 -13.65 -11.39
N THR A 49 -26.61 -14.16 -12.60
CA THR A 49 -27.53 -14.83 -13.53
C THR A 49 -27.46 -16.36 -13.46
N GLY A 50 -26.75 -16.90 -12.46
CA GLY A 50 -26.55 -18.33 -12.24
C GLY A 50 -25.33 -18.89 -12.98
N LEU A 51 -24.85 -20.04 -12.49
CA LEU A 51 -23.60 -20.68 -12.97
C LEU A 51 -23.67 -20.98 -14.48
N ARG A 52 -24.77 -21.58 -14.96
CA ARG A 52 -24.92 -21.97 -16.37
C ARG A 52 -24.83 -20.76 -17.31
N SER A 53 -25.47 -19.64 -16.97
CA SER A 53 -25.44 -18.43 -17.79
C SER A 53 -24.05 -17.82 -17.84
N ASN A 54 -23.33 -17.78 -16.72
CA ASN A 54 -21.96 -17.26 -16.68
C ASN A 54 -20.99 -18.16 -17.45
N MET A 55 -21.12 -19.48 -17.33
CA MET A 55 -20.30 -20.42 -18.11
C MET A 55 -20.55 -20.26 -19.61
N ALA A 56 -21.80 -20.03 -20.03
CA ALA A 56 -22.12 -19.73 -21.43
C ALA A 56 -21.51 -18.39 -21.88
N ALA A 57 -21.56 -17.36 -21.04
CA ALA A 57 -20.95 -16.06 -21.33
C ALA A 57 -19.42 -16.16 -21.46
N ILE A 58 -18.75 -16.88 -20.55
CA ILE A 58 -17.31 -17.18 -20.66
C ILE A 58 -17.02 -17.93 -21.96
N ALA A 59 -17.78 -18.99 -22.25
CA ALA A 59 -17.61 -19.77 -23.48
C ALA A 59 -17.78 -18.90 -24.75
N SER A 60 -18.66 -17.90 -24.72
CA SER A 60 -18.83 -16.94 -25.82
C SER A 60 -17.72 -15.88 -25.89
N ALA A 61 -17.09 -15.55 -24.75
CA ALA A 61 -15.99 -14.59 -24.66
C ALA A 61 -14.64 -15.23 -25.02
N SER A 62 -14.41 -16.50 -24.65
CA SER A 62 -13.17 -17.23 -24.86
C SER A 62 -12.60 -17.18 -26.29
N PRO A 63 -13.40 -17.25 -27.38
CA PRO A 63 -12.89 -17.14 -28.75
C PRO A 63 -12.08 -15.86 -29.02
N HIS A 64 -12.35 -14.76 -28.31
CA HIS A 64 -11.57 -13.53 -28.43
C HIS A 64 -10.11 -13.72 -27.99
N LEU A 65 -9.84 -14.70 -27.12
CA LEU A 65 -8.51 -15.04 -26.61
C LEU A 65 -7.84 -16.18 -27.38
N GLY A 66 -8.48 -16.64 -28.46
CA GLY A 66 -8.01 -17.71 -29.33
C GLY A 66 -8.90 -18.94 -29.29
N GLN A 67 -8.91 -19.68 -30.40
CA GLN A 67 -9.79 -20.85 -30.59
C GLN A 67 -9.19 -22.16 -30.05
N ASN A 68 -7.91 -22.18 -29.68
CA ASN A 68 -7.28 -23.40 -29.19
C ASN A 68 -7.67 -23.67 -27.72
N MET A 69 -7.78 -24.96 -27.36
CA MET A 69 -8.20 -25.38 -26.01
C MET A 69 -7.23 -24.89 -24.93
N LEU A 70 -5.93 -24.78 -25.24
CA LEU A 70 -4.92 -24.34 -24.29
C LEU A 70 -5.14 -22.87 -23.87
N ALA A 71 -5.39 -21.98 -24.82
CA ALA A 71 -5.68 -20.57 -24.57
C ALA A 71 -6.98 -20.40 -23.77
N SER A 72 -8.00 -21.21 -24.08
CA SER A 72 -9.24 -21.25 -23.29
C SER A 72 -9.01 -21.73 -21.86
N ALA A 73 -8.18 -22.77 -21.67
CA ALA A 73 -7.85 -23.28 -20.34
C ALA A 73 -7.00 -22.28 -19.52
N VAL A 74 -6.04 -21.61 -20.16
CA VAL A 74 -5.15 -20.63 -19.50
C VAL A 74 -5.89 -19.33 -19.17
N SER A 75 -6.86 -18.91 -20.00
CA SER A 75 -7.65 -17.69 -19.75
C SER A 75 -8.73 -17.87 -18.68
N LEU A 76 -9.16 -19.11 -18.41
CA LEU A 76 -10.24 -19.37 -17.46
C LEU A 76 -9.93 -18.84 -16.05
N PRO A 77 -8.76 -19.12 -15.42
CA PRO A 77 -8.41 -18.53 -14.13
C PRO A 77 -8.28 -17.00 -14.19
N VAL A 78 -7.87 -16.45 -15.33
CA VAL A 78 -7.62 -15.02 -15.50
C VAL A 78 -8.92 -14.22 -15.41
N TRP A 79 -10.06 -14.74 -15.87
CA TRP A 79 -11.37 -14.09 -15.72
C TRP A 79 -11.76 -13.79 -14.27
N PHE A 80 -11.14 -14.47 -13.31
CA PHE A 80 -11.43 -14.36 -11.89
C PHE A 80 -10.30 -13.68 -11.11
N GLY A 81 -9.32 -13.05 -11.77
CA GLY A 81 -8.18 -12.42 -11.09
C GLY A 81 -8.56 -11.23 -10.20
N PHE A 82 -9.76 -10.67 -10.30
CA PHE A 82 -10.28 -9.68 -9.33
C PHE A 82 -10.26 -10.21 -7.88
N GLN A 83 -10.40 -11.53 -7.69
CA GLN A 83 -10.37 -12.19 -6.39
C GLN A 83 -9.03 -12.02 -5.66
N ALA A 84 -7.94 -11.76 -6.39
CA ALA A 84 -6.62 -11.55 -5.81
C ALA A 84 -6.53 -10.24 -5.00
N VAL A 85 -7.39 -9.25 -5.27
CA VAL A 85 -7.49 -8.04 -4.43
C VAL A 85 -7.92 -8.40 -3.01
N ASP A 86 -8.87 -9.32 -2.86
CA ASP A 86 -9.36 -9.75 -1.54
C ASP A 86 -8.30 -10.48 -0.73
N VAL A 87 -7.36 -11.09 -1.44
CA VAL A 87 -6.25 -11.75 -0.79
C VAL A 87 -5.26 -10.72 -0.27
N PHE A 88 -5.02 -9.61 -0.97
CA PHE A 88 -4.25 -8.50 -0.40
C PHE A 88 -4.87 -8.00 0.90
N ILE A 89 -6.20 -7.86 0.97
CA ILE A 89 -6.89 -7.44 2.18
C ILE A 89 -6.74 -8.45 3.32
N LEU A 90 -6.90 -9.75 3.04
CA LEU A 90 -6.69 -10.82 4.02
C LEU A 90 -5.24 -10.80 4.54
N LEU A 91 -4.26 -10.73 3.63
CA LEU A 91 -2.85 -10.68 3.99
C LEU A 91 -2.48 -9.41 4.77
N ALA A 92 -3.13 -8.27 4.48
CA ALA A 92 -2.93 -7.03 5.21
C ALA A 92 -3.34 -7.17 6.67
N GLY A 93 -4.50 -7.79 6.95
CA GLY A 93 -4.94 -8.10 8.32
C GLY A 93 -4.02 -9.10 9.04
N PHE A 94 -3.52 -10.11 8.31
CA PHE A 94 -2.56 -11.08 8.85
C PHE A 94 -1.25 -10.40 9.27
N VAL A 95 -0.65 -9.60 8.38
CA VAL A 95 0.62 -8.90 8.62
C VAL A 95 0.48 -7.82 9.69
N LEU A 96 -0.68 -7.19 9.82
CA LEU A 96 -0.96 -6.23 10.89
C LEU A 96 -0.73 -6.87 12.26
N VAL A 97 -1.37 -8.01 12.53
CA VAL A 97 -1.27 -8.69 13.83
C VAL A 97 0.15 -9.17 14.09
N LEU A 98 0.84 -9.75 13.10
CA LEU A 98 2.24 -10.15 13.26
C LEU A 98 3.15 -8.96 13.62
N SER A 99 2.97 -7.83 12.93
CA SER A 99 3.73 -6.61 13.20
C SER A 99 3.46 -6.08 14.61
N LEU A 100 2.20 -6.04 15.06
CA LEU A 100 1.85 -5.54 16.38
C LEU A 100 2.31 -6.46 17.50
N ARG A 101 2.21 -7.79 17.32
CA ARG A 101 2.73 -8.78 18.27
C ARG A 101 4.25 -8.72 18.40
N SER A 102 4.97 -8.49 17.30
CA SER A 102 6.44 -8.34 17.33
C SER A 102 6.92 -7.07 18.04
N GLN A 103 6.09 -6.02 18.08
CA GLN A 103 6.42 -4.72 18.68
C GLN A 103 5.99 -4.62 20.14
N ALA A 104 6.00 -5.77 20.85
CA ALA A 104 5.60 -5.97 22.24
C ALA A 104 5.55 -4.65 23.05
N SER A 105 4.36 -4.05 23.10
CA SER A 105 3.89 -3.07 24.09
C SER A 105 4.27 -1.57 24.06
N GLN A 106 4.96 -0.99 23.04
CA GLN A 106 5.37 0.44 23.17
C GLN A 106 5.09 1.42 22.02
N VAL A 107 4.49 1.02 20.89
CA VAL A 107 4.22 1.99 19.82
C VAL A 107 2.94 2.78 20.13
N SER A 108 3.06 4.11 20.23
CA SER A 108 1.88 4.97 20.40
C SER A 108 0.96 4.86 19.19
N THR A 109 -0.35 5.02 19.39
CA THR A 109 -1.33 4.92 18.29
C THR A 109 -1.01 5.90 17.16
N SER A 110 -0.53 7.11 17.47
CA SER A 110 -0.14 8.11 16.48
C SER A 110 1.07 7.66 15.65
N GLN A 111 2.13 7.15 16.30
CA GLN A 111 3.31 6.64 15.60
C GLN A 111 2.98 5.43 14.71
N PHE A 112 2.09 4.55 15.19
CA PHE A 112 1.60 3.42 14.40
C PHE A 112 0.86 3.90 13.15
N LEU A 113 -0.11 4.82 13.32
CA LEU A 113 -0.90 5.37 12.22
C LEU A 113 -0.01 6.10 11.21
N GLN A 114 0.86 6.99 11.67
CA GLN A 114 1.80 7.71 10.83
C GLN A 114 2.69 6.74 10.03
N SER A 115 3.30 5.75 10.69
CA SER A 115 4.18 4.78 10.03
C SER A 115 3.46 3.96 8.97
N ARG A 116 2.20 3.59 9.21
CA ARG A 116 1.37 2.83 8.26
C ARG A 116 0.92 3.68 7.09
N LEU A 117 0.40 4.88 7.35
CA LEU A 117 -0.04 5.80 6.31
C LEU A 117 1.12 6.21 5.40
N LEU A 118 2.29 6.54 5.96
CA LEU A 118 3.47 6.87 5.16
C LEU A 118 3.95 5.68 4.31
N ARG A 119 3.81 4.44 4.79
CA ARG A 119 4.14 3.24 4.00
C ARG A 119 3.20 3.04 2.81
N ILE A 120 1.97 3.53 2.88
CA ILE A 120 0.97 3.44 1.81
C ILE A 120 1.11 4.62 0.85
N LEU A 121 1.20 5.83 1.40
CA LEU A 121 1.17 7.10 0.67
C LEU A 121 2.49 7.38 -0.07
N TRP A 122 3.66 7.07 0.50
CA TRP A 122 4.91 7.36 -0.20
C TRP A 122 5.11 6.58 -1.50
N PRO A 123 4.90 5.25 -1.55
CA PRO A 123 4.94 4.54 -2.82
C PRO A 123 3.88 5.06 -3.78
N PHE A 124 2.67 5.36 -3.29
CA PHE A 124 1.60 5.93 -4.09
C PHE A 124 2.02 7.25 -4.75
N TRP A 125 2.47 8.24 -3.98
CA TRP A 125 2.91 9.53 -4.51
C TRP A 125 4.11 9.40 -5.43
N THR A 126 5.04 8.50 -5.13
CA THR A 126 6.18 8.22 -6.02
C THR A 126 5.70 7.72 -7.37
N VAL A 127 4.80 6.73 -7.38
CA VAL A 127 4.22 6.20 -8.63
C VAL A 127 3.42 7.28 -9.32
N ALA A 128 2.60 8.06 -8.62
CA ALA A 128 1.78 9.11 -9.21
C ALA A 128 2.63 10.21 -9.86
N TRP A 129 3.60 10.77 -9.14
CA TRP A 129 4.46 11.85 -9.65
C TRP A 129 5.37 11.40 -10.79
N LEU A 130 5.76 10.13 -10.84
CA LEU A 130 6.51 9.58 -11.98
C LEU A 130 5.59 9.24 -13.17
N ALA A 131 4.45 8.62 -12.92
CA ALA A 131 3.56 8.14 -13.98
C ALA A 131 2.84 9.27 -14.70
N TYR A 132 2.34 10.29 -13.98
CA TYR A 132 1.53 11.35 -14.59
C TYR A 132 2.27 12.13 -15.70
N PRO A 133 3.50 12.63 -15.51
CA PRO A 133 4.24 13.29 -16.59
C PRO A 133 4.51 12.35 -17.77
N VAL A 134 4.86 11.09 -17.50
CA VAL A 134 5.12 10.10 -18.54
C VAL A 134 3.86 9.82 -19.36
N LEU A 135 2.71 9.64 -18.71
CA LEU A 135 1.42 9.43 -19.38
C LEU A 135 1.02 10.63 -20.22
N TRP A 136 1.23 11.84 -19.69
CA TRP A 136 0.96 13.06 -20.42
C TRP A 136 1.84 13.17 -21.67
N LEU A 137 3.15 12.91 -21.54
CA LEU A 137 4.10 12.91 -22.66
C LEU A 137 3.74 11.85 -23.72
N ILE A 138 3.41 10.62 -23.29
CA ILE A 138 2.96 9.57 -24.21
C ILE A 138 1.66 9.99 -24.90
N GLY A 139 0.70 10.54 -24.16
CA GLY A 139 -0.58 11.04 -24.69
C GLY A 139 -0.39 12.12 -25.75
N VAL A 140 0.55 13.05 -25.54
CA VAL A 140 0.94 14.06 -26.54
C VAL A 140 1.61 13.40 -27.75
N ALA A 141 2.62 12.56 -27.53
CA ALA A 141 3.41 11.96 -28.61
C ALA A 141 2.62 10.98 -29.49
N THR A 142 1.62 10.31 -28.92
CA THR A 142 0.79 9.30 -29.62
C THR A 142 -0.59 9.81 -30.01
N ASN A 143 -0.89 11.07 -29.70
CA ASN A 143 -2.23 11.65 -29.82
C ASN A 143 -3.33 10.77 -29.18
N SER A 144 -3.00 10.12 -28.06
CA SER A 144 -3.93 9.29 -27.28
C SER A 144 -4.50 10.09 -26.10
N TYR A 145 -5.28 9.42 -25.23
CA TYR A 145 -5.87 10.04 -24.04
C TYR A 145 -4.83 10.79 -23.21
N ARG A 146 -5.19 12.01 -22.79
CA ARG A 146 -4.39 12.89 -21.94
C ARG A 146 -5.20 13.18 -20.67
N PRO A 147 -4.69 12.84 -19.47
CA PRO A 147 -5.38 13.20 -18.24
C PRO A 147 -5.45 14.72 -18.11
N ALA A 148 -6.60 15.25 -17.68
CA ALA A 148 -6.74 16.68 -17.46
C ALA A 148 -5.77 17.13 -16.36
N PRO A 149 -5.15 18.32 -16.46
CA PRO A 149 -4.23 18.81 -15.42
C PRO A 149 -4.84 18.84 -14.03
N TRP A 150 -6.15 19.11 -13.94
CA TRP A 150 -6.88 19.06 -12.67
C TRP A 150 -6.94 17.65 -12.09
N ASP A 151 -7.28 16.63 -12.90
CA ASP A 151 -7.34 15.24 -12.44
C ASP A 151 -5.96 14.73 -11.97
N ILE A 152 -4.90 15.16 -12.66
CA ILE A 152 -3.51 14.92 -12.25
C ILE A 152 -3.26 15.54 -10.87
N PHE A 153 -3.61 16.82 -10.70
CA PHE A 153 -3.39 17.56 -9.47
C PHE A 153 -4.19 16.96 -8.31
N THR A 154 -5.49 16.72 -8.48
CA THR A 154 -6.34 16.13 -7.43
C THR A 154 -5.87 14.73 -7.08
N GLY A 155 -5.48 13.94 -8.09
CA GLY A 155 -5.06 12.57 -7.86
C GLY A 155 -3.71 12.45 -7.18
N ALA A 156 -2.74 13.29 -7.56
CA ALA A 156 -1.42 13.33 -6.96
C ALA A 156 -1.43 13.94 -5.55
N THR A 157 -2.29 14.95 -5.31
CA THR A 157 -2.29 15.71 -4.06
C THR A 157 -3.23 15.13 -3.02
N PHE A 158 -4.39 14.64 -3.43
CA PHE A 158 -5.47 14.26 -2.54
C PHE A 158 -5.99 12.85 -2.85
N PRO A 159 -5.26 11.78 -2.48
CA PRO A 159 -5.70 10.40 -2.71
C PRO A 159 -7.06 10.06 -2.06
N LEU A 160 -7.47 10.83 -1.04
CA LEU A 160 -8.77 10.72 -0.38
C LEU A 160 -9.87 11.59 -1.02
N LEU A 161 -9.50 12.59 -1.82
CA LEU A 161 -10.43 13.49 -2.50
C LEU A 161 -10.47 13.22 -4.01
N PHE A 162 -9.94 12.08 -4.49
CA PHE A 162 -10.30 11.59 -5.83
C PHE A 162 -11.81 11.64 -5.90
N GLY A 163 -12.33 12.60 -6.68
CA GLY A 163 -13.76 12.74 -6.91
C GLY A 163 -14.23 11.36 -7.31
N PHE A 164 -15.04 10.73 -6.45
CA PHE A 164 -15.31 9.31 -6.51
C PHE A 164 -16.12 8.90 -7.76
N ASP A 165 -16.24 9.79 -8.73
CA ASP A 165 -16.63 9.49 -10.08
C ASP A 165 -15.66 8.46 -10.67
N GLY A 166 -16.17 7.24 -10.85
CA GLY A 166 -15.42 6.14 -11.43
C GLY A 166 -14.82 6.44 -12.81
N GLN A 167 -15.33 7.44 -13.55
CA GLN A 167 -14.70 7.86 -14.81
C GLN A 167 -13.32 8.49 -14.60
N VAL A 168 -13.15 9.37 -13.61
CA VAL A 168 -11.86 10.02 -13.31
C VAL A 168 -10.85 8.99 -12.78
N LEU A 169 -11.32 8.04 -11.99
CA LEU A 169 -10.49 6.95 -11.50
C LEU A 169 -10.01 6.04 -12.65
N LEU A 170 -10.92 5.61 -13.53
CA LEU A 170 -10.57 4.74 -14.66
C LEU A 170 -9.65 5.44 -15.65
N SER A 171 -9.83 6.75 -15.85
CA SER A 171 -9.05 7.54 -16.79
C SER A 171 -7.63 7.82 -16.29
N THR A 172 -7.40 7.80 -14.98
CA THR A 172 -6.07 7.93 -14.37
C THR A 172 -5.43 6.56 -14.21
N SER A 173 -5.82 5.82 -13.18
CA SER A 173 -5.38 4.44 -12.95
C SER A 173 -6.44 3.73 -12.14
N GLY A 174 -7.21 2.86 -12.81
CA GLY A 174 -8.26 2.05 -12.17
C GLY A 174 -7.83 1.47 -10.81
N PRO A 175 -6.66 0.82 -10.66
CA PRO A 175 -6.22 0.22 -9.40
C PRO A 175 -6.11 1.16 -8.18
N TRP A 176 -6.06 2.48 -8.37
CA TRP A 176 -5.83 3.43 -7.29
C TRP A 176 -7.02 3.58 -6.33
N TRP A 177 -8.19 3.05 -6.66
CA TRP A 177 -9.32 2.98 -5.70
C TRP A 177 -8.97 2.20 -4.44
N PHE A 178 -7.97 1.32 -4.52
CA PHE A 178 -7.49 0.54 -3.40
C PHE A 178 -6.84 1.40 -2.30
N ILE A 179 -6.31 2.58 -2.65
CA ILE A 179 -5.64 3.49 -1.69
C ILE A 179 -6.57 3.93 -0.56
N PRO A 180 -7.73 4.58 -0.82
CA PRO A 180 -8.65 4.95 0.25
C PRO A 180 -9.15 3.74 1.05
N LEU A 181 -9.33 2.57 0.41
CA LEU A 181 -9.68 1.34 1.11
C LEU A 181 -8.61 0.93 2.13
N VAL A 182 -7.34 0.83 1.73
CA VAL A 182 -6.25 0.43 2.66
C VAL A 182 -5.96 1.50 3.70
N MET A 183 -6.12 2.78 3.35
CA MET A 183 -6.05 3.87 4.33
C MET A 183 -7.15 3.72 5.39
N SER A 184 -8.39 3.44 4.98
CA SER A 184 -9.50 3.23 5.92
C SER A 184 -9.24 2.05 6.87
N PHE A 185 -8.65 0.95 6.37
CA PHE A 185 -8.18 -0.15 7.22
C PHE A 185 -7.09 0.27 8.20
N SER A 186 -6.14 1.09 7.75
CA SER A 186 -5.05 1.60 8.61
C SER A 186 -5.59 2.46 9.75
N LEU A 187 -6.59 3.31 9.45
CA LEU A 187 -7.25 4.18 10.43
C LEU A 187 -8.06 3.39 11.47
N ILE A 188 -8.78 2.34 11.06
CA ILE A 188 -9.58 1.51 11.99
C ILE A 188 -8.73 0.46 12.74
N SER A 189 -7.51 0.18 12.28
CA SER A 189 -6.64 -0.87 12.84
C SER A 189 -6.40 -0.79 14.35
N PRO A 190 -6.19 0.39 14.98
CA PRO A 190 -6.04 0.48 16.43
C PRO A 190 -7.27 -0.03 17.21
N LEU A 191 -8.47 0.31 16.72
CA LEU A 191 -9.72 -0.18 17.31
C LEU A 191 -9.86 -1.68 17.12
N LEU A 192 -9.62 -2.20 15.91
CA LEU A 192 -9.69 -3.63 15.63
C LEU A 192 -8.68 -4.42 16.48
N TRP A 193 -7.48 -3.88 16.69
CA TRP A 193 -6.47 -4.45 17.56
C TRP A 193 -6.91 -4.48 19.03
N TYR A 194 -7.47 -3.38 19.53
CA TYR A 194 -8.04 -3.32 20.87
C TYR A 194 -9.15 -4.37 21.05
N LEU A 195 -10.09 -4.45 20.11
CA LEU A 195 -11.18 -5.43 20.14
C LEU A 195 -10.69 -6.87 20.01
N LEU A 196 -9.66 -7.13 19.20
CA LEU A 196 -9.05 -8.45 19.09
C LEU A 196 -8.51 -8.93 20.45
N ASN A 197 -7.81 -8.05 21.18
CA ASN A 197 -7.28 -8.39 22.50
C ASN A 197 -8.36 -8.45 23.58
N ARG A 198 -9.39 -7.59 23.50
CA ARG A 198 -10.43 -7.49 24.52
C ARG A 198 -11.53 -8.54 24.38
N TRP A 199 -12.00 -8.79 23.16
CA TRP A 199 -13.11 -9.72 22.87
C TRP A 199 -12.63 -11.07 22.36
N GLY A 200 -11.40 -11.17 21.87
CA GLY A 200 -10.86 -12.35 21.22
C GLY A 200 -11.26 -12.45 19.74
N ALA A 201 -10.48 -13.25 18.99
CA ALA A 201 -10.62 -13.39 17.54
C ALA A 201 -12.01 -13.88 17.10
N ARG A 202 -12.64 -14.79 17.87
CA ARG A 202 -13.96 -15.35 17.55
C ARG A 202 -15.06 -14.29 17.55
N ASN A 203 -15.11 -13.46 18.59
CA ASN A 203 -16.14 -12.44 18.74
C ASN A 203 -15.94 -11.31 17.73
N LEU A 204 -14.68 -10.88 17.53
CA LEU A 204 -14.35 -9.89 16.51
C LEU A 204 -14.74 -10.38 15.11
N LEU A 205 -14.47 -11.65 14.80
CA LEU A 205 -14.87 -12.26 13.53
C LEU A 205 -16.39 -12.35 13.39
N GLY A 206 -17.12 -12.74 14.44
CA GLY A 206 -18.59 -12.77 14.42
C GLY A 206 -19.18 -11.39 14.13
N MET A 207 -18.71 -10.36 14.84
CA MET A 207 -19.17 -8.98 14.64
C MET A 207 -18.83 -8.46 13.24
N SER A 208 -17.58 -8.67 12.77
CA SER A 208 -17.18 -8.22 11.44
C SER A 208 -17.96 -8.91 10.32
N LEU A 209 -18.28 -10.20 10.47
CA LEU A 209 -19.14 -10.93 9.54
C LEU A 209 -20.53 -10.31 9.46
N VAL A 210 -21.16 -10.02 10.59
CA VAL A 210 -22.48 -9.38 10.63
C VAL A 210 -22.42 -8.00 9.98
N MET A 211 -21.44 -7.17 10.33
CA MET A 211 -21.29 -5.82 9.77
C MET A 211 -21.07 -5.85 8.25
N THR A 212 -20.14 -6.69 7.76
CA THR A 212 -19.90 -6.82 6.33
C THR A 212 -21.11 -7.40 5.60
N ALA A 213 -21.79 -8.41 6.16
CA ALA A 213 -22.98 -8.99 5.55
C ALA A 213 -24.13 -7.98 5.44
N LEU A 214 -24.40 -7.20 6.49
CA LEU A 214 -25.43 -6.14 6.46
C LEU A 214 -25.08 -5.05 5.45
N TYR A 215 -23.82 -4.61 5.44
CA TYR A 215 -23.35 -3.63 4.47
C TYR A 215 -23.50 -4.12 3.03
N ARG A 216 -23.11 -5.37 2.77
CA ARG A 216 -23.19 -6.02 1.46
C ARG A 216 -24.63 -6.31 1.04
N TYR A 217 -25.48 -6.68 1.99
CA TYR A 217 -26.91 -6.83 1.74
C TYR A 217 -27.51 -5.49 1.28
N GLY A 218 -27.23 -4.40 2.02
CA GLY A 218 -27.59 -3.04 1.62
C GLY A 218 -27.13 -2.71 0.20
N ALA A 219 -25.84 -2.90 -0.06
CA ALA A 219 -25.21 -2.69 -1.36
C ALA A 219 -25.93 -3.41 -2.51
N VAL A 220 -26.09 -4.73 -2.39
CA VAL A 220 -26.57 -5.60 -3.48
C VAL A 220 -28.07 -5.47 -3.70
N TYR A 221 -28.85 -5.29 -2.63
CA TYR A 221 -30.32 -5.31 -2.71
C TYR A 221 -30.94 -3.92 -2.78
N HIS A 222 -30.31 -2.89 -2.23
CA HIS A 222 -30.88 -1.55 -2.15
C HIS A 222 -30.15 -0.51 -3.02
N PHE A 223 -28.86 -0.69 -3.30
CA PHE A 223 -28.05 0.29 -4.02
C PHE A 223 -27.50 -0.18 -5.37
N GLY A 224 -28.05 -1.28 -5.91
CA GLY A 224 -27.68 -1.80 -7.23
C GLY A 224 -26.25 -2.33 -7.36
N GLY A 225 -25.58 -2.65 -6.24
CA GLY A 225 -24.15 -2.92 -6.25
C GLY A 225 -23.72 -4.22 -6.93
N HIS A 226 -22.53 -4.19 -7.54
CA HIS A 226 -21.92 -5.28 -8.31
C HIS A 226 -20.90 -6.10 -7.51
N LEU A 227 -20.60 -7.34 -7.94
CA LEU A 227 -19.62 -8.23 -7.31
C LEU A 227 -18.17 -7.76 -7.46
N THR A 228 -17.77 -7.60 -8.71
CA THR A 228 -16.38 -7.44 -9.16
C THR A 228 -15.77 -6.13 -8.68
N TYR A 229 -16.63 -5.11 -8.66
CA TYR A 229 -16.39 -3.82 -8.09
C TYR A 229 -17.68 -3.56 -7.39
N SER A 230 -17.69 -3.95 -6.14
CA SER A 230 -18.56 -3.43 -5.14
C SER A 230 -18.73 -1.91 -5.45
N MET A 231 -19.78 -1.50 -6.17
CA MET A 231 -20.01 -0.16 -6.71
C MET A 231 -21.38 0.30 -6.19
N LEU A 232 -21.50 1.51 -5.66
CA LEU A 232 -22.79 2.14 -5.41
C LEU A 232 -23.17 2.90 -6.67
N ASP A 233 -24.30 2.57 -7.27
CA ASP A 233 -24.86 3.42 -8.30
C ASP A 233 -25.37 4.71 -7.66
N THR A 234 -24.91 5.86 -8.15
CA THR A 234 -25.33 7.18 -7.65
C THR A 234 -25.79 8.06 -8.82
N PRO A 235 -26.59 9.11 -8.56
CA PRO A 235 -27.00 10.04 -9.60
C PRO A 235 -25.83 10.67 -10.37
N ASN A 236 -24.65 10.72 -9.74
CA ASN A 236 -23.43 11.31 -10.28
C ASN A 236 -22.39 10.24 -10.69
N ASN A 237 -22.85 9.06 -11.15
CA ASN A 237 -22.05 7.88 -11.56
C ASN A 237 -21.84 6.84 -10.44
N TRP A 238 -21.03 5.81 -10.69
CA TRP A 238 -20.75 4.76 -9.72
C TRP A 238 -19.62 5.13 -8.74
N LEU A 239 -19.80 4.79 -7.47
CA LEU A 239 -18.77 4.89 -6.43
C LEU A 239 -18.22 3.50 -6.09
N PRO A 240 -16.92 3.21 -6.23
CA PRO A 240 -16.37 1.99 -5.67
C PRO A 240 -16.56 2.00 -4.14
N PHE A 241 -16.89 0.88 -3.49
CA PHE A 241 -16.94 0.81 -2.03
C PHE A 241 -15.52 0.90 -1.47
N VAL A 242 -15.11 2.13 -1.22
CA VAL A 242 -13.87 2.52 -0.58
C VAL A 242 -13.91 2.37 0.93
N SER A 243 -15.08 2.08 1.50
CA SER A 243 -15.22 1.84 2.94
C SER A 243 -14.68 0.47 3.34
N PHE A 244 -13.88 0.44 4.41
CA PHE A 244 -13.41 -0.80 5.04
C PHE A 244 -14.55 -1.80 5.32
N LEU A 245 -15.79 -1.33 5.56
CA LEU A 245 -16.95 -2.18 5.86
C LEU A 245 -17.19 -3.26 4.78
N ALA A 246 -16.94 -2.93 3.52
CA ALA A 246 -17.13 -3.83 2.39
C ALA A 246 -16.24 -5.08 2.45
N LYS A 247 -15.09 -4.99 3.12
CA LYS A 247 -14.08 -6.05 3.21
C LYS A 247 -13.63 -6.31 4.66
N LEU A 248 -14.36 -5.81 5.66
CA LEU A 248 -13.98 -5.84 7.07
C LEU A 248 -13.83 -7.28 7.57
N SER A 249 -14.78 -8.16 7.23
CA SER A 249 -14.70 -9.58 7.57
C SER A 249 -13.44 -10.26 6.99
N THR A 250 -13.12 -10.03 5.71
CA THR A 250 -11.92 -10.57 5.05
C THR A 250 -10.63 -10.11 5.74
N PHE A 251 -10.54 -8.82 6.09
CA PHE A 251 -9.40 -8.29 6.85
C PHE A 251 -9.29 -8.92 8.24
N VAL A 252 -10.40 -9.02 8.98
CA VAL A 252 -10.46 -9.61 10.32
C VAL A 252 -10.16 -11.11 10.29
N VAL A 253 -10.54 -11.85 9.24
CA VAL A 253 -10.09 -13.24 9.06
C VAL A 253 -8.58 -13.32 9.00
N GLY A 254 -7.93 -12.42 8.26
CA GLY A 254 -6.47 -12.28 8.27
C GLY A 254 -5.91 -12.11 9.69
N MET A 255 -6.50 -11.18 10.45
CA MET A 255 -6.12 -10.93 11.86
C MET A 255 -6.30 -12.18 12.74
N ALA A 256 -7.43 -12.88 12.59
CA ALA A 256 -7.75 -14.09 13.37
C ALA A 256 -6.80 -15.25 13.04
N ILE A 257 -6.44 -15.43 11.76
CA ILE A 257 -5.45 -16.42 11.33
C ILE A 257 -4.07 -16.09 11.91
N ALA A 258 -3.67 -14.81 11.93
CA ALA A 258 -2.41 -14.39 12.53
C ALA A 258 -2.39 -14.58 14.05
N ASP A 259 -3.48 -14.26 14.75
CA ASP A 259 -3.59 -14.52 16.18
C ASP A 259 -3.49 -16.02 16.48
N ALA A 260 -4.19 -16.86 15.72
CA ALA A 260 -4.05 -18.32 15.82
C ALA A 260 -2.61 -18.78 15.55
N TYR A 261 -1.97 -18.21 14.53
CA TYR A 261 -0.58 -18.50 14.17
C TYR A 261 0.40 -18.19 15.32
N CYS A 262 0.25 -17.03 15.98
CA CYS A 262 1.06 -16.65 17.13
C CYS A 262 0.90 -17.59 18.34
N HIS A 263 -0.23 -18.31 18.43
CA HIS A 263 -0.48 -19.30 19.47
C HIS A 263 -0.22 -20.75 18.99
N HIS A 264 0.54 -20.92 17.91
CA HIS A 264 0.86 -22.23 17.31
C HIS A 264 -0.38 -23.11 17.00
N ARG A 265 -1.50 -22.48 16.64
CA ARG A 265 -2.77 -23.16 16.33
C ARG A 265 -3.38 -22.65 15.01
N GLY A 266 -4.40 -23.36 14.53
CA GLY A 266 -5.20 -22.93 13.37
C GLY A 266 -4.77 -23.56 12.03
N PRO A 267 -5.36 -23.09 10.91
CA PRO A 267 -5.29 -23.77 9.61
C PRO A 267 -3.88 -23.82 9.04
N LEU A 268 -3.03 -22.86 9.40
CA LEU A 268 -1.63 -22.83 8.97
C LEU A 268 -0.76 -23.98 9.54
N PHE A 269 -1.26 -24.74 10.52
CA PHE A 269 -0.59 -25.92 11.08
C PHE A 269 -1.30 -27.24 10.72
N TRP A 270 -2.36 -27.19 9.91
CA TRP A 270 -3.01 -28.42 9.44
C TRP A 270 -2.10 -29.19 8.48
N ARG A 271 -2.37 -30.49 8.33
CA ARG A 271 -1.73 -31.30 7.28
C ARG A 271 -2.01 -30.68 5.90
N PRO A 272 -1.01 -30.60 5.00
CA PRO A 272 -1.17 -29.99 3.67
C PRO A 272 -2.40 -30.49 2.90
N GLN A 273 -2.63 -31.80 2.90
CA GLN A 273 -3.79 -32.42 2.23
C GLN A 273 -5.12 -31.89 2.77
N ARG A 274 -5.28 -31.81 4.10
CA ARG A 274 -6.49 -31.26 4.73
C ARG A 274 -6.68 -29.79 4.37
N LEU A 275 -5.59 -29.02 4.37
CA LEU A 275 -5.61 -27.60 4.05
C LEU A 275 -6.04 -27.36 2.59
N VAL A 276 -5.52 -28.14 1.63
CA VAL A 276 -5.93 -28.09 0.22
C VAL A 276 -7.39 -28.50 0.06
N TRP A 277 -7.83 -29.62 0.62
CA TRP A 277 -9.21 -30.09 0.44
C TRP A 277 -10.25 -29.13 1.01
N VAL A 278 -10.04 -28.64 2.24
CA VAL A 278 -10.93 -27.63 2.81
C VAL A 278 -10.86 -26.32 2.02
N GLY A 279 -9.67 -25.91 1.61
CA GLY A 279 -9.48 -24.73 0.77
C GLY A 279 -10.23 -24.81 -0.56
N LEU A 280 -10.14 -25.94 -1.26
CA LEU A 280 -10.86 -26.20 -2.51
C LEU A 280 -12.37 -26.20 -2.31
N LEU A 281 -12.88 -26.81 -1.23
CA LEU A 281 -14.31 -26.81 -0.93
C LEU A 281 -14.83 -25.41 -0.63
N VAL A 282 -14.11 -24.63 0.18
CA VAL A 282 -14.45 -23.24 0.49
C VAL A 282 -14.38 -22.37 -0.77
N TYR A 283 -13.33 -22.53 -1.58
CA TYR A 283 -13.17 -21.82 -2.84
C TYR A 283 -14.29 -22.16 -3.83
N ALA A 284 -14.59 -23.45 -4.04
CA ALA A 284 -15.66 -23.89 -4.93
C ALA A 284 -17.04 -23.37 -4.48
N THR A 285 -17.30 -23.36 -3.17
CA THR A 285 -18.53 -22.77 -2.61
C THR A 285 -18.61 -21.28 -2.91
N GLY A 286 -17.52 -20.53 -2.65
CA GLY A 286 -17.43 -19.11 -3.00
C GLY A 286 -17.59 -18.84 -4.49
N PHE A 287 -16.96 -19.68 -5.32
CA PHE A 287 -16.99 -19.60 -6.79
C PHE A 287 -18.40 -19.82 -7.34
N ILE A 288 -19.12 -20.82 -6.84
CA ILE A 288 -20.52 -21.05 -7.22
C ILE A 288 -21.40 -19.89 -6.72
N ALA A 289 -21.22 -19.49 -5.46
CA ALA A 289 -21.99 -18.41 -4.83
C ALA A 289 -21.86 -17.08 -5.61
N GLN A 290 -20.68 -16.77 -6.15
CA GLN A 290 -20.44 -15.54 -6.90
C GLN A 290 -21.34 -15.37 -8.15
N PHE A 291 -22.00 -16.43 -8.62
CA PHE A 291 -22.93 -16.37 -9.75
C PHE A 291 -24.39 -16.16 -9.35
N TYR A 292 -24.67 -16.01 -8.05
CA TYR A 292 -26.01 -15.77 -7.52
C TYR A 292 -26.02 -14.51 -6.67
N ARG A 293 -27.11 -13.74 -6.75
CA ARG A 293 -27.25 -12.47 -6.02
C ARG A 293 -27.07 -12.61 -4.51
N ALA A 294 -27.59 -13.69 -3.91
CA ALA A 294 -27.38 -13.98 -2.50
C ALA A 294 -25.92 -14.29 -2.16
N GLY A 295 -25.22 -14.96 -3.07
CA GLY A 295 -23.82 -15.31 -2.87
C GLY A 295 -22.89 -14.10 -2.94
N TRP A 296 -23.25 -13.02 -3.64
CA TRP A 296 -22.51 -11.75 -3.66
C TRP A 296 -22.33 -11.11 -2.27
N VAL A 297 -23.17 -11.47 -1.31
CA VAL A 297 -23.05 -11.01 0.09
C VAL A 297 -21.86 -11.65 0.80
N VAL A 298 -21.46 -12.86 0.40
CA VAL A 298 -20.52 -13.71 1.17
C VAL A 298 -19.33 -14.24 0.36
N CYS A 299 -19.37 -14.26 -0.96
CA CYS A 299 -18.31 -14.88 -1.77
C CYS A 299 -16.95 -14.16 -1.62
N ASP A 300 -16.94 -12.84 -1.40
CA ASP A 300 -15.72 -12.04 -1.16
C ASP A 300 -14.98 -12.46 0.12
N LEU A 301 -15.63 -13.21 1.00
CA LEU A 301 -15.01 -13.86 2.14
C LEU A 301 -14.52 -15.27 1.79
N LEU A 302 -15.38 -16.07 1.15
CA LEU A 302 -15.09 -17.48 0.86
C LEU A 302 -13.94 -17.64 -0.15
N LEU A 303 -13.95 -16.85 -1.23
CA LEU A 303 -12.98 -16.90 -2.31
C LEU A 303 -11.54 -16.68 -1.81
N PRO A 304 -11.18 -15.57 -1.13
CA PRO A 304 -9.82 -15.36 -0.66
C PRO A 304 -9.41 -16.39 0.41
N ILE A 305 -10.32 -16.85 1.27
CA ILE A 305 -9.99 -17.90 2.27
C ILE A 305 -9.59 -19.19 1.56
N GLY A 306 -10.44 -19.67 0.66
CA GLY A 306 -10.17 -20.90 -0.08
C GLY A 306 -8.89 -20.80 -0.92
N TRP A 307 -8.70 -19.67 -1.60
CA TRP A 307 -7.51 -19.41 -2.40
C TRP A 307 -6.23 -19.39 -1.56
N VAL A 308 -6.21 -18.65 -0.44
CA VAL A 308 -5.06 -18.57 0.47
C VAL A 308 -4.71 -19.94 1.03
N MET A 309 -5.71 -20.75 1.42
CA MET A 309 -5.45 -22.09 1.96
C MET A 309 -4.73 -22.99 0.94
N VAL A 310 -5.16 -22.99 -0.32
CA VAL A 310 -4.52 -23.77 -1.39
C VAL A 310 -3.14 -23.19 -1.73
N ALA A 311 -3.07 -21.87 -1.92
CA ALA A 311 -1.84 -21.17 -2.31
C ALA A 311 -0.74 -21.28 -1.24
N VAL A 312 -1.09 -21.27 0.05
CA VAL A 312 -0.14 -21.48 1.15
C VAL A 312 0.58 -22.82 1.00
N VAL A 313 -0.12 -23.90 0.66
CA VAL A 313 0.50 -25.23 0.53
C VAL A 313 1.48 -25.25 -0.62
N LEU A 314 1.07 -24.73 -1.78
CA LEU A 314 1.92 -24.64 -2.96
C LEU A 314 3.17 -23.78 -2.70
N LEU A 315 2.97 -22.55 -2.20
CA LEU A 315 4.06 -21.60 -1.99
C LEU A 315 5.00 -22.04 -0.87
N ARG A 316 4.50 -22.71 0.18
CA ARG A 316 5.37 -23.34 1.18
C ARG A 316 6.21 -24.45 0.58
N SER A 317 5.63 -25.31 -0.24
CA SER A 317 6.36 -26.37 -0.94
C SER A 317 7.46 -25.77 -1.82
N LEU A 318 7.16 -24.72 -2.59
CA LEU A 318 8.14 -24.03 -3.43
C LEU A 318 9.23 -23.31 -2.59
N SER A 319 8.86 -22.77 -1.43
CA SER A 319 9.81 -22.08 -0.54
C SER A 319 10.83 -22.99 0.14
N THR A 320 10.68 -24.32 0.03
CA THR A 320 11.70 -25.27 0.48
C THR A 320 12.99 -25.14 -0.34
N LEU A 321 12.89 -24.65 -1.58
CA LEU A 321 14.04 -24.33 -2.44
C LEU A 321 14.58 -22.93 -2.09
N PRO A 322 15.83 -22.80 -1.62
CA PRO A 322 16.37 -21.51 -1.16
C PRO A 322 16.33 -20.41 -2.23
N ALA A 323 16.58 -20.76 -3.50
CA ALA A 323 16.52 -19.83 -4.62
C ALA A 323 15.10 -19.27 -4.83
N LEU A 324 14.07 -20.12 -4.79
CA LEU A 324 12.67 -19.68 -4.91
C LEU A 324 12.23 -18.88 -3.69
N SER A 325 12.63 -19.29 -2.48
CA SER A 325 12.35 -18.54 -1.25
C SER A 325 12.92 -17.13 -1.31
N THR A 326 14.18 -17.00 -1.75
CA THR A 326 14.85 -15.70 -1.94
C THR A 326 14.16 -14.88 -3.02
N ALA A 327 13.81 -15.50 -4.15
CA ALA A 327 13.08 -14.84 -5.23
C ALA A 327 11.70 -14.34 -4.76
N MET A 328 10.96 -15.13 -3.98
CA MET A 328 9.65 -14.73 -3.45
C MET A 328 9.75 -13.53 -2.51
N VAL A 329 10.72 -13.52 -1.60
CA VAL A 329 10.96 -12.37 -0.71
C VAL A 329 11.35 -11.13 -1.52
N TRP A 330 12.26 -11.30 -2.49
CA TRP A 330 12.71 -10.22 -3.34
C TRP A 330 11.58 -9.63 -4.19
N LEU A 331 10.85 -10.48 -4.92
CA LEU A 331 9.73 -10.07 -5.77
C LEU A 331 8.57 -9.48 -4.95
N GLY A 332 8.22 -10.10 -3.82
CA GLY A 332 7.12 -9.65 -2.97
C GLY A 332 7.36 -8.26 -2.38
N SER A 333 8.62 -7.85 -2.18
CA SER A 333 8.96 -6.50 -1.73
C SER A 333 8.50 -5.39 -2.69
N TYR A 334 8.36 -5.71 -3.98
CA TYR A 334 7.89 -4.78 -5.02
C TYR A 334 6.39 -4.91 -5.33
N SER A 335 5.68 -5.86 -4.71
CA SER A 335 4.28 -6.18 -5.05
C SER A 335 3.32 -4.99 -4.95
N TYR A 336 3.54 -4.07 -3.99
CA TYR A 336 2.70 -2.89 -3.83
C TYR A 336 2.90 -1.88 -4.97
N SER A 337 4.14 -1.51 -5.29
CA SER A 337 4.43 -0.61 -6.41
C SER A 337 4.05 -1.23 -7.76
N TYR A 338 4.24 -2.55 -7.92
CA TYR A 338 3.72 -3.29 -9.06
C TYR A 338 2.20 -3.13 -9.18
N PHE A 339 1.47 -3.33 -8.09
CA PHE A 339 0.02 -3.13 -8.05
C PHE A 339 -0.37 -1.67 -8.38
N LEU A 340 0.42 -0.67 -8.01
CA LEU A 340 0.10 0.72 -8.35
C LEU A 340 0.37 1.09 -9.81
N ILE A 341 1.33 0.42 -10.46
CA ILE A 341 1.80 0.74 -11.82
C ILE A 341 1.07 -0.07 -12.90
N HIS A 342 0.64 -1.31 -12.61
CA HIS A 342 0.18 -2.23 -13.66
C HIS A 342 -0.92 -1.68 -14.57
N GLY A 343 -1.86 -0.89 -14.03
CA GLY A 343 -2.94 -0.30 -14.81
C GLY A 343 -2.42 0.53 -16.00
N PHE A 344 -1.39 1.34 -15.78
CA PHE A 344 -0.77 2.17 -16.82
C PHE A 344 -0.09 1.33 -17.89
N VAL A 345 0.67 0.32 -17.47
CA VAL A 345 1.41 -0.55 -18.39
C VAL A 345 0.42 -1.30 -19.28
N ILE A 346 -0.63 -1.87 -18.69
CA ILE A 346 -1.64 -2.59 -19.46
C ILE A 346 -2.32 -1.65 -20.44
N ASP A 347 -2.89 -0.55 -19.95
CA ASP A 347 -3.68 0.36 -20.78
C ASP A 347 -2.88 0.88 -21.98
N ARG A 348 -1.67 1.38 -21.76
CA ARG A 348 -0.80 1.87 -22.83
C ARG A 348 -0.37 0.75 -23.78
N THR A 349 -0.03 -0.43 -23.27
CA THR A 349 0.37 -1.57 -24.11
C THR A 349 -0.78 -2.03 -25.01
N ILE A 350 -1.98 -2.17 -24.44
CA ILE A 350 -3.16 -2.64 -25.15
C ILE A 350 -3.57 -1.63 -26.23
N ASN A 351 -3.70 -0.35 -25.86
CA ASN A 351 -4.22 0.68 -26.76
C ASN A 351 -3.22 1.14 -27.83
N LEU A 352 -1.92 1.19 -27.51
CA LEU A 352 -0.91 1.71 -28.45
C LEU A 352 -0.26 0.62 -29.30
N TRP A 353 -0.07 -0.59 -28.76
CA TRP A 353 0.67 -1.64 -29.46
C TRP A 353 -0.19 -2.85 -29.87
N VAL A 354 -1.00 -3.38 -28.95
CA VAL A 354 -1.79 -4.59 -29.22
C VAL A 354 -2.91 -4.32 -30.24
N GLN A 355 -3.69 -3.26 -30.04
CA GLN A 355 -4.74 -2.80 -30.98
C GLN A 355 -5.66 -3.93 -31.47
N GLY A 356 -6.11 -4.80 -30.56
CA GLY A 356 -6.98 -5.94 -30.88
C GLY A 356 -6.30 -7.15 -31.53
N SER A 357 -4.99 -7.09 -31.83
CA SER A 357 -4.25 -8.23 -32.39
C SER A 357 -3.98 -9.30 -31.33
N LEU A 358 -4.59 -10.48 -31.50
CA LEU A 358 -4.43 -11.61 -30.59
C LEU A 358 -2.98 -12.08 -30.43
N TRP A 359 -2.22 -12.13 -31.53
CA TRP A 359 -0.80 -12.48 -31.49
C TRP A 359 -0.01 -11.49 -30.62
N ARG A 360 -0.20 -10.18 -30.86
CA ARG A 360 0.48 -9.14 -30.08
C ARG A 360 0.08 -9.22 -28.62
N TYR A 361 -1.19 -9.50 -28.31
CA TYR A 361 -1.65 -9.68 -26.93
C TYR A 361 -0.84 -10.76 -26.19
N TRP A 362 -0.74 -11.96 -26.76
CA TRP A 362 -0.02 -13.07 -26.13
C TRP A 362 1.49 -12.80 -25.96
N VAL A 363 2.12 -12.15 -26.95
CA VAL A 363 3.52 -11.72 -26.85
C VAL A 363 3.69 -10.60 -25.80
N SER A 364 2.69 -9.72 -25.69
CA SER A 364 2.72 -8.60 -24.75
C SER A 364 2.58 -9.02 -23.31
N LEU A 365 1.85 -10.09 -22.98
CA LEU A 365 1.61 -10.49 -21.59
C LEU A 365 2.90 -10.65 -20.75
N PRO A 366 3.90 -11.45 -21.17
CA PRO A 366 5.15 -11.54 -20.41
C PRO A 366 5.90 -10.20 -20.37
N LEU A 367 5.83 -9.40 -21.44
CA LEU A 367 6.44 -8.06 -21.49
C LEU A 367 5.77 -7.10 -20.51
N MET A 368 4.44 -7.14 -20.38
CA MET A 368 3.69 -6.35 -19.40
C MET A 368 4.05 -6.76 -17.97
N VAL A 369 4.15 -8.07 -17.70
CA VAL A 369 4.54 -8.58 -16.37
C VAL A 369 5.95 -8.14 -15.99
N ILE A 370 6.93 -8.37 -16.87
CA ILE A 370 8.34 -8.03 -16.63
C ILE A 370 8.53 -6.51 -16.62
N GLY A 371 7.94 -5.79 -17.57
CA GLY A 371 8.01 -4.33 -17.67
C GLY A 371 7.42 -3.65 -16.44
N THR A 372 6.26 -4.10 -15.94
CA THR A 372 5.67 -3.59 -14.69
C THR A 372 6.59 -3.82 -13.50
N LEU A 373 7.25 -4.99 -13.42
CA LEU A 373 8.20 -5.28 -12.36
C LEU A 373 9.43 -4.37 -12.42
N ILE A 374 10.00 -4.16 -13.60
CA ILE A 374 11.14 -3.24 -13.78
C ILE A 374 10.76 -1.83 -13.35
N LEU A 375 9.60 -1.34 -13.78
CA LEU A 375 9.10 -0.02 -13.39
C LEU A 375 8.84 0.08 -11.87
N ALA A 376 8.30 -0.96 -11.25
CA ALA A 376 8.12 -1.03 -9.80
C ALA A 376 9.46 -0.96 -9.05
N MET A 377 10.49 -1.63 -9.55
CA MET A 377 11.84 -1.56 -8.99
C MET A 377 12.44 -0.15 -9.13
N ILE A 378 12.26 0.50 -10.30
CA ILE A 378 12.72 1.88 -10.53
C ILE A 378 12.00 2.84 -9.57
N ALA A 379 10.67 2.75 -9.48
CA ALA A 379 9.88 3.59 -8.58
C ALA A 379 10.35 3.44 -7.13
N ASP A 380 10.63 2.21 -6.67
CA ASP A 380 11.11 1.95 -5.32
C ASP A 380 12.54 2.47 -5.08
N ALA A 381 13.40 2.40 -6.10
CA ALA A 381 14.76 2.93 -6.04
C ALA A 381 14.77 4.48 -6.00
N VAL A 382 13.85 5.13 -6.71
CA VAL A 382 13.75 6.60 -6.79
C VAL A 382 12.98 7.21 -5.60
N ARG A 383 12.12 6.43 -4.93
CA ARG A 383 11.29 6.89 -3.79
C ARG A 383 12.06 7.71 -2.74
N PRO A 384 13.25 7.32 -2.25
CA PRO A 384 13.96 8.10 -1.22
C PRO A 384 14.39 9.48 -1.72
N LEU A 385 14.71 9.61 -3.01
CA LEU A 385 15.05 10.89 -3.62
C LEU A 385 13.82 11.80 -3.63
N ILE A 386 12.70 11.30 -4.15
CA ILE A 386 11.41 12.02 -4.17
C ILE A 386 10.99 12.45 -2.78
N GLN A 387 11.12 11.58 -1.78
CA GLN A 387 10.83 11.89 -0.39
C GLN A 387 11.66 13.08 0.13
N ARG A 388 12.98 13.06 -0.11
CA ARG A 388 13.87 14.14 0.32
C ARG A 388 13.53 15.44 -0.39
N SER A 389 13.31 15.40 -1.70
CA SER A 389 12.94 16.57 -2.49
C SER A 389 11.61 17.17 -2.03
N ALA A 390 10.60 16.35 -1.75
CA ALA A 390 9.32 16.82 -1.25
C ALA A 390 9.41 17.44 0.15
N LEU A 391 10.20 16.84 1.04
CA LEU A 391 10.43 17.40 2.38
C LEU A 391 11.22 18.70 2.32
N GLN A 392 12.21 18.80 1.42
CA GLN A 392 12.96 20.03 1.21
C GLN A 392 12.04 21.13 0.66
N LEU A 393 11.29 20.83 -0.40
CA LEU A 393 10.33 21.77 -0.98
C LEU A 393 9.30 22.24 0.05
N TRP A 394 8.80 21.34 0.91
CA TRP A 394 7.89 21.72 1.99
C TRP A 394 8.53 22.70 2.97
N ARG A 395 9.79 22.46 3.38
CA ARG A 395 10.53 23.37 4.26
C ARG A 395 10.77 24.73 3.60
N ASP A 396 11.14 24.73 2.32
CA ASP A 396 11.37 25.96 1.57
C ASP A 396 10.08 26.77 1.44
N ILE A 397 8.94 26.11 1.17
CA ILE A 397 7.62 26.75 1.13
C ILE A 397 7.23 27.27 2.52
N ASP A 398 7.42 26.50 3.58
CA ASP A 398 7.12 26.91 4.96
C ASP A 398 7.94 28.15 5.34
N TYR A 399 9.24 28.15 5.02
CA TYR A 399 10.13 29.30 5.20
C TYR A 399 9.66 30.54 4.42
N LEU A 400 9.27 30.36 3.16
CA LEU A 400 8.76 31.45 2.33
C LEU A 400 7.40 31.98 2.80
N LEU A 401 6.51 31.11 3.30
CA LEU A 401 5.18 31.49 3.79
C LEU A 401 5.23 32.11 5.17
N MET A 402 6.22 31.75 5.98
CA MET A 402 6.47 32.38 7.27
C MET A 402 6.97 33.84 7.14
N GLN A 403 7.02 34.45 5.94
CA GLN A 403 7.45 35.83 5.64
C GLN A 403 7.61 36.71 6.88
N ASN A 404 8.86 36.79 7.36
CA ASN A 404 9.21 37.32 8.68
C ASN A 404 8.52 36.54 9.81
N PRO A 405 9.08 35.37 10.25
CA PRO A 405 9.11 35.20 11.68
C PRO A 405 9.87 36.45 12.12
N THR A 406 9.16 37.44 12.67
CA THR A 406 9.83 38.34 13.61
C THR A 406 10.38 37.33 14.57
N PRO A 407 11.69 37.02 14.53
CA PRO A 407 12.19 36.18 15.57
C PRO A 407 11.78 36.97 16.80
N GLU A 408 11.16 36.34 17.79
CA GLU A 408 11.44 36.80 19.13
C GLU A 408 12.96 36.64 19.22
N VAL A 409 13.67 37.66 18.74
CA VAL A 409 15.10 37.81 18.91
C VAL A 409 15.14 38.00 20.40
N SER A 410 15.31 36.88 21.11
CA SER A 410 16.11 36.88 22.30
C SER A 410 17.29 37.78 21.97
N ASN A 411 17.30 39.01 22.50
CA ASN A 411 18.34 40.02 22.27
C ASN A 411 19.75 39.53 22.64
N TRP A 412 19.85 38.29 23.09
CA TRP A 412 21.06 37.60 23.45
C TRP A 412 21.51 36.68 22.31
N MET A 413 22.66 37.03 21.71
CA MET A 413 23.46 36.14 20.89
C MET A 413 24.49 35.45 21.80
N PRO A 414 24.50 34.10 21.90
CA PRO A 414 25.49 33.38 22.69
C PRO A 414 26.91 33.68 22.19
N MET A 415 27.83 33.96 23.10
CA MET A 415 29.25 34.11 22.80
C MET A 415 30.04 32.86 23.19
N VAL A 416 31.19 32.63 22.55
CA VAL A 416 32.12 31.58 22.97
C VAL A 416 32.52 31.82 24.43
N GLY A 417 32.31 30.82 25.29
CA GLY A 417 32.51 30.89 26.74
C GLY A 417 31.23 31.08 27.55
N ASP A 418 30.10 31.44 26.94
CA ASP A 418 28.82 31.56 27.66
C ASP A 418 28.37 30.20 28.21
N ARG A 419 27.81 30.22 29.42
CA ARG A 419 27.13 29.07 30.01
C ARG A 419 25.66 29.09 29.64
N VAL A 420 25.22 28.01 29.01
CA VAL A 420 23.91 27.89 28.41
C VAL A 420 23.20 26.64 28.90
N SER A 421 21.87 26.68 28.93
CA SER A 421 21.04 25.52 29.21
C SER A 421 20.45 24.95 27.93
N TYR A 422 20.63 23.64 27.74
CA TYR A 422 20.05 22.87 26.65
C TYR A 422 19.23 21.71 27.22
N GLN A 423 17.97 21.60 26.81
CA GLN A 423 17.01 20.59 27.26
C GLN A 423 16.91 20.46 28.80
N GLY A 424 16.98 21.59 29.52
CA GLY A 424 16.87 21.65 30.98
C GLY A 424 18.14 21.32 31.76
N ARG A 425 19.27 21.00 31.10
CA ARG A 425 20.59 20.86 31.75
C ARG A 425 21.35 22.18 31.68
N ARG A 426 21.93 22.65 32.79
CA ARG A 426 22.43 24.04 32.95
C ARG A 426 23.94 24.26 32.76
N ASP A 427 24.70 23.22 32.39
CA ASP A 427 26.16 23.25 32.45
C ASP A 427 26.86 23.09 31.09
N TRP A 428 26.25 23.61 30.02
CA TRP A 428 26.85 23.62 28.69
C TRP A 428 27.65 24.91 28.48
N ILE A 429 28.82 24.82 27.85
CA ILE A 429 29.64 25.97 27.48
C ILE A 429 29.69 26.04 25.95
N VAL A 430 29.45 27.22 25.39
CA VAL A 430 29.62 27.45 23.96
C VAL A 430 31.11 27.45 23.63
N HIS A 431 31.59 26.48 22.86
CA HIS A 431 33.01 26.38 22.51
C HIS A 431 33.33 27.00 21.15
N LYS A 432 32.41 26.89 20.20
CA LYS A 432 32.58 27.42 18.85
C LYS A 432 31.22 27.78 18.28
N ILE A 433 31.18 28.87 17.53
CA ILE A 433 29.99 29.31 16.80
C ILE A 433 30.31 29.13 15.32
N GLU A 434 29.49 28.35 14.61
CA GLU A 434 29.60 28.23 13.16
C GLU A 434 28.23 28.40 12.51
N THR A 435 28.15 29.30 11.55
CA THR A 435 26.94 29.47 10.75
C THR A 435 26.91 28.39 9.68
N LEU A 436 26.03 27.40 9.83
CA LEU A 436 25.76 26.45 8.75
C LEU A 436 24.82 27.13 7.74
N LEU A 437 25.23 27.15 6.48
CA LEU A 437 24.56 27.87 5.37
C LEU A 437 23.06 27.56 5.21
N ASP A 438 22.58 26.41 5.72
CA ASP A 438 21.21 25.92 5.51
C ASP A 438 20.32 25.87 6.77
N GLU A 439 20.83 26.14 7.99
CA GLU A 439 20.05 25.97 9.24
C GLU A 439 20.09 27.19 10.21
N GLY A 440 20.65 28.32 9.77
CA GLY A 440 20.86 29.49 10.63
C GLY A 440 22.10 29.35 11.53
N GLU A 441 22.18 30.13 12.62
CA GLU A 441 23.31 30.03 13.55
C GLU A 441 23.22 28.74 14.38
N THR A 442 24.17 27.84 14.16
CA THR A 442 24.37 26.62 14.95
C THR A 442 25.60 26.76 15.85
N TYR A 443 25.46 26.36 17.10
CA TYR A 443 26.51 26.50 18.11
C TYR A 443 27.05 25.10 18.42
N LEU A 444 28.37 24.97 18.45
CA LEU A 444 29.03 23.79 18.96
C LEU A 444 29.21 23.98 20.47
N CYS A 445 28.36 23.32 21.25
CA CYS A 445 28.42 23.37 22.70
C CYS A 445 29.15 22.12 23.23
N GLN A 446 29.98 22.31 24.26
CA GLN A 446 30.62 21.23 24.99
C GLN A 446 30.06 21.17 26.42
N ILE A 447 29.92 19.96 26.95
CA ILE A 447 29.52 19.75 28.34
C ILE A 447 30.70 20.10 29.23
N SER A 448 30.51 20.97 30.23
CA SER A 448 31.56 21.38 31.18
C SER A 448 32.25 20.21 31.92
N ALA A 449 31.59 19.06 32.01
CA ALA A 449 32.09 17.84 32.66
C ALA A 449 32.52 16.72 31.68
N GLY A 450 32.53 16.92 30.36
CA GLY A 450 32.78 15.84 29.39
C GLY A 450 33.46 16.25 28.07
N ARG A 451 34.08 15.28 27.39
CA ARG A 451 34.67 15.42 26.03
C ARG A 451 33.62 15.41 24.91
N GLN A 452 32.33 15.45 25.23
CA GLN A 452 31.27 15.35 24.24
C GLN A 452 30.87 16.74 23.73
N THR A 453 31.01 16.95 22.43
CA THR A 453 30.53 18.14 21.73
C THR A 453 29.24 17.81 21.00
N VAL A 454 28.28 18.74 21.01
CA VAL A 454 26.99 18.59 20.33
C VAL A 454 26.69 19.88 19.59
N TRP A 455 26.23 19.75 18.34
CA TRP A 455 25.69 20.85 17.56
C TRP A 455 24.28 21.16 18.01
N VAL A 456 24.03 22.41 18.36
CA VAL A 456 22.75 22.88 18.90
C VAL A 456 22.30 24.16 18.19
N SER A 457 21.01 24.27 17.91
CA SER A 457 20.41 25.48 17.33
C SER A 457 20.31 26.59 18.38
N ALA A 458 20.52 27.86 17.98
CA ALA A 458 20.36 29.05 18.83
C ALA A 458 19.09 29.00 19.69
N ASN A 459 17.99 28.65 19.04
CA ASN A 459 16.64 28.68 19.61
C ASN A 459 16.43 27.64 20.72
N SER A 460 17.35 26.69 20.87
CA SER A 460 17.31 25.65 21.90
C SER A 460 18.18 25.96 23.12
N LEU A 461 18.91 27.09 23.09
CA LEU A 461 19.77 27.54 24.18
C LEU A 461 19.06 28.64 24.98
N SER A 462 19.26 28.60 26.29
CA SER A 462 18.91 29.71 27.18
C SER A 462 20.14 30.10 27.99
N LEU A 463 20.39 31.41 28.12
CA LEU A 463 21.55 31.89 28.88
C LEU A 463 21.38 31.53 30.36
N VAL A 464 22.36 30.84 30.93
CA VAL A 464 22.44 30.57 32.37
C VAL A 464 23.28 31.64 33.04
N GLU A 465 24.45 31.94 32.46
CA GLU A 465 25.41 32.90 32.99
C GLU A 465 26.25 33.44 31.81
N ALA A 466 26.22 34.76 31.63
CA ALA A 466 27.03 35.42 30.60
C ALA A 466 28.51 35.31 30.99
N ALA A 467 29.38 35.04 30.02
CA ALA A 467 30.80 35.11 30.26
C ALA A 467 31.14 36.53 30.74
N ALA A 468 31.61 36.66 31.99
CA ALA A 468 32.17 37.91 32.46
C ALA A 468 33.34 38.24 31.52
N LEU A 469 33.21 39.31 30.74
CA LEU A 469 34.27 39.82 29.87
C LEU A 469 35.56 39.96 30.71
N ALA A 470 36.44 38.97 30.61
CA ALA A 470 37.78 39.04 31.16
C ALA A 470 38.53 40.08 30.35
N ARG A 471 38.38 41.35 30.76
CA ARG A 471 39.25 42.45 30.36
C ARG A 471 40.65 42.16 30.89
N THR A 472 41.44 41.49 30.08
CA THR A 472 42.89 41.60 30.11
C THR A 472 43.39 41.54 28.67
N TYR A 473 43.12 42.63 27.93
CA TYR A 473 44.06 43.07 26.90
C TYR A 473 45.38 43.39 27.62
N VAL A 474 46.31 42.44 27.58
CA VAL A 474 47.71 42.69 27.87
C VAL A 474 48.22 43.55 26.72
N ASN A 475 48.46 44.84 27.00
CA ASN A 475 49.30 45.66 26.14
C ASN A 475 50.71 45.06 26.13
N CYS A 476 51.13 44.54 24.98
CA CYS A 476 52.52 44.50 24.54
C CYS A 476 52.56 45.00 23.10
#